data_AF-A0A947ICW3-F1
#
_entry.id   AF-A0A947ICW3-F1
#
_cell.length_a   1.000
_cell.length_b   1.000
_cell.length_c   1.000
_cell.angle_alpha   90.00
_cell.angle_beta   90.00
_cell.angle_gamma   90.00
#
_symmetry.space_group_name_H-M   'P 1'
#
loop_
_entity.id
_entity.type
_entity.pdbx_description
1 polymer ?
#
loop_
_entity_poly.entity_id
_entity_poly.type
_entity_poly.pdbx_seq_one_letter_code
_entity_poly.pdbx_strand_id
1 'polypeptide(L)'
;GGYDFYLVKTGPDGLAAPGQLVILIQGGNAVLMWPPNGAPSYNIYGETEPFISGSLLDTVSDTTWTDTNTSSRPSPYFYYVTAASP
;
A
#
# COMPACT_ATOMS: atom_id res chain seq x y z
N GLY A 1 -20.91 -1.51 -5.85
CA GLY A 1 -21.10 -0.05 -5.82
C GLY A 1 -20.38 0.46 -4.60
N GLY A 2 -19.43 1.38 -4.80
CA GLY A 2 -18.54 1.89 -3.76
C GLY A 2 -17.08 1.60 -4.11
N TYR A 3 -16.42 2.56 -4.75
CA TYR A 3 -14.96 2.60 -4.76
C TYR A 3 -14.59 3.47 -3.57
N ASP A 4 -14.08 2.87 -2.49
CA ASP A 4 -13.53 3.63 -1.38
C ASP A 4 -12.16 4.17 -1.81
N PHE A 5 -12.06 5.50 -1.89
CA PHE A 5 -10.82 6.18 -2.29
C PHE A 5 -9.88 6.22 -1.08
N TYR A 6 -8.86 5.36 -1.08
CA TYR A 6 -7.82 5.37 -0.04
C TYR A 6 -6.78 6.46 -0.36
N LEU A 7 -6.45 7.26 0.65
CA LEU A 7 -5.46 8.34 0.54
C LEU A 7 -4.07 7.74 0.27
N VAL A 8 -3.52 8.04 -0.90
CA VAL A 8 -2.14 7.70 -1.26
C VAL A 8 -1.23 8.82 -0.75
N LYS A 9 -0.38 8.54 0.24
CA LYS A 9 0.73 9.45 0.59
C LYS A 9 2.03 8.87 0.06
N THR A 10 2.82 9.74 -0.56
CA THR A 10 4.17 9.43 -1.00
C THR A 10 5.09 9.34 0.21
N GLY A 11 5.86 8.25 0.33
CA GLY A 11 6.70 7.94 1.48
C GLY A 11 7.72 9.02 1.89
N PRO A 12 8.21 8.98 3.14
CA PRO A 12 9.09 9.99 3.72
C PRO A 12 10.56 9.90 3.27
N ASP A 13 10.96 8.78 2.67
CA ASP A 13 12.33 8.54 2.25
C ASP A 13 12.45 8.93 0.78
N GLY A 14 13.45 9.73 0.41
CA GLY A 14 13.64 10.42 -0.87
C GLY A 14 13.67 9.57 -2.16
N LEU A 15 13.15 8.34 -2.17
CA LEU A 15 12.70 7.60 -3.34
C LEU A 15 11.23 7.94 -3.59
N ALA A 16 10.92 8.47 -4.77
CA ALA A 16 9.55 8.82 -5.13
C ALA A 16 8.64 7.59 -4.97
N ALA A 17 7.63 7.68 -4.11
CA ALA A 17 6.63 6.63 -4.03
C ALA A 17 5.97 6.40 -5.41
N PRO A 18 5.46 5.19 -5.68
CA PRO A 18 4.70 4.94 -6.89
C PRO A 18 3.59 5.99 -7.02
N GLY A 19 3.51 6.65 -8.18
CA GLY A 19 2.69 7.87 -8.32
C GLY A 19 1.21 7.68 -7.96
N GLN A 20 0.61 6.56 -8.37
CA GLN A 20 -0.78 6.22 -8.09
C GLN A 20 -0.87 4.84 -7.44
N LEU A 21 -1.45 4.75 -6.24
CA LEU A 21 -1.84 3.49 -5.63
C LEU A 21 -3.34 3.30 -5.83
N VAL A 22 -3.71 2.15 -6.40
CA VAL A 22 -5.09 1.71 -6.56
C VAL A 22 -5.34 0.57 -5.58
N ILE A 23 -6.47 0.62 -4.87
CA ILE A 23 -6.89 -0.44 -3.95
C ILE A 23 -8.26 -0.95 -4.38
N LEU A 24 -8.38 -2.26 -4.54
CA LEU A 24 -9.63 -2.94 -4.87
C LEU A 24 -9.95 -3.95 -3.78
N ILE A 25 -11.20 -3.99 -3.33
CA ILE A 25 -11.66 -5.06 -2.43
C ILE A 25 -12.20 -6.21 -3.29
N GLN A 26 -11.53 -7.36 -3.26
CA GLN A 26 -11.92 -8.57 -3.97
C GLN A 26 -12.02 -9.76 -3.01
N GLY A 27 -13.21 -10.34 -2.90
CA GLY A 27 -13.42 -11.53 -2.05
C GLY A 27 -13.09 -11.31 -0.56
N GLY A 28 -13.13 -10.07 -0.08
CA GLY A 28 -12.76 -9.72 1.30
C GLY A 28 -11.28 -9.38 1.51
N ASN A 29 -10.48 -9.35 0.44
CA ASN A 29 -9.07 -8.99 0.45
C ASN A 29 -8.85 -7.63 -0.22
N ALA A 30 -7.90 -6.84 0.28
CA ALA A 30 -7.45 -5.61 -0.36
C ALA A 30 -6.34 -5.93 -1.36
N VAL A 31 -6.57 -5.63 -2.63
CA VAL A 31 -5.59 -5.79 -3.71
C VAL A 31 -5.03 -4.41 -4.04
N LEU A 32 -3.75 -4.21 -3.75
CA LEU A 32 -3.00 -3.00 -3.99
C LEU A 32 -2.27 -3.12 -5.33
N MET A 33 -2.34 -2.08 -6.15
CA MET A 33 -1.68 -2.01 -7.45
C MET A 33 -1.07 -0.63 -7.64
N TRP A 34 0.15 -0.57 -8.17
CA TRP A 34 0.86 0.68 -8.39
C TRP A 34 1.75 0.63 -9.65
N PRO A 35 2.07 1.77 -10.29
CA PRO A 35 2.96 1.77 -11.43
C PRO A 35 4.41 1.51 -10.99
N PRO A 36 5.22 0.80 -11.81
CA PRO A 36 6.64 0.69 -11.55
C PRO A 36 7.31 2.06 -11.64
N ASN A 37 8.27 2.34 -10.75
CA ASN A 37 9.06 3.57 -10.75
C ASN A 37 10.57 3.31 -10.95
N GLY A 38 10.94 2.11 -11.38
CA GLY A 38 12.34 1.69 -11.56
C GLY A 38 13.00 1.14 -10.29
N ALA A 39 12.29 1.06 -9.15
CA ALA A 39 12.79 0.41 -7.95
C ALA A 39 12.83 -1.14 -8.11
N PRO A 40 13.83 -1.82 -7.53
CA PRO A 40 13.91 -3.28 -7.55
C PRO A 40 12.88 -3.95 -6.63
N SER A 41 12.40 -3.23 -5.62
CA SER A 41 11.42 -3.70 -4.66
C SER A 41 10.62 -2.54 -4.05
N TYR A 42 9.54 -2.91 -3.38
CA TYR A 42 8.58 -2.01 -2.76
C TYR A 42 8.25 -2.49 -1.36
N ASN A 43 8.21 -1.55 -0.41
CA ASN A 43 7.74 -1.82 0.95
C ASN A 43 6.28 -1.44 1.06
N ILE A 44 5.48 -2.34 1.64
CA ILE A 44 4.07 -2.16 1.89
C ILE A 44 3.88 -1.92 3.38
N TYR A 45 3.24 -0.82 3.72
CA TYR A 45 2.94 -0.45 5.10
C TYR A 45 1.44 -0.40 5.31
N GLY A 46 1.03 -0.58 6.56
CA GLY A 46 -0.36 -0.44 6.98
C GLY A 46 -0.50 0.24 8.33
N GLU A 47 -1.59 0.99 8.49
CA GLU A 47 -1.90 1.71 9.73
C GLU A 47 -3.40 1.96 9.93
N THR A 48 -3.77 2.27 11.17
CA THR A 48 -5.15 2.53 11.60
C THR A 48 -5.49 4.00 11.67
N GLU A 49 -4.47 4.86 11.71
CA GLU A 49 -4.59 6.31 11.68
C GLU A 49 -3.80 6.82 10.49
N PRO A 50 -4.35 7.75 9.70
CA PRO A 50 -3.65 8.24 8.53
C PRO A 50 -2.45 9.09 8.97
N PHE A 51 -1.37 9.02 8.20
CA PHE A 51 -0.18 9.90 8.31
C PHE A 51 0.77 9.60 9.47
N ILE A 52 0.68 8.42 10.08
CA ILE A 52 1.66 7.94 11.06
C ILE A 52 2.75 7.14 10.31
N SER A 53 3.84 6.81 11.00
CA SER A 53 4.80 5.82 10.50
C SER A 53 4.13 4.45 10.54
N GLY A 54 3.48 4.07 9.45
CA GLY A 54 2.83 2.77 9.33
C GLY A 54 3.78 1.59 9.62
N SER A 55 3.20 0.46 10.00
CA SER A 55 3.99 -0.77 10.23
C SER A 55 4.28 -1.45 8.90
N LEU A 56 5.52 -1.90 8.71
CA LEU A 56 5.88 -2.71 7.55
C LEU A 56 5.08 -4.00 7.57
N LEU A 57 4.29 -4.23 6.53
CA LEU A 57 3.52 -5.45 6.32
C LEU A 57 4.31 -6.45 5.49
N ASP A 58 4.96 -5.97 4.42
CA ASP A 58 5.68 -6.82 3.48
C ASP A 58 6.67 -6.03 2.61
N THR A 59 7.59 -6.73 1.96
CA THR A 59 8.47 -6.20 0.92
C THR A 59 8.41 -7.11 -0.30
N VAL A 60 8.00 -6.57 -1.45
CA VAL A 60 7.81 -7.34 -2.69
C VAL A 60 8.56 -6.73 -3.87
N SER A 61 8.89 -7.55 -4.86
CA SER A 61 9.44 -7.08 -6.14
C SER A 61 8.38 -6.73 -7.18
N ASP A 62 7.15 -7.24 -6.99
CA ASP A 62 6.04 -7.01 -7.91
C ASP A 62 5.41 -5.62 -7.71
N THR A 63 4.56 -5.24 -8.65
CA THR A 63 3.79 -3.99 -8.62
C THR A 63 2.35 -4.17 -8.13
N THR A 64 2.10 -5.34 -7.51
CA THR A 64 0.82 -5.74 -6.96
C THR A 64 1.04 -6.49 -5.66
N TRP A 65 0.17 -6.26 -4.68
CA TRP A 65 0.19 -7.00 -3.41
C TRP A 65 -1.24 -7.22 -2.91
N THR A 66 -1.49 -8.36 -2.27
CA THR A 66 -2.82 -8.72 -1.76
C THR A 66 -2.77 -8.92 -0.25
N ASP A 67 -3.59 -8.14 0.46
CA ASP A 67 -3.83 -8.33 1.87
C ASP A 67 -4.97 -9.33 2.12
N THR A 68 -4.60 -10.58 2.37
CA THR A 68 -5.56 -11.65 2.67
C THR A 68 -6.18 -11.55 4.07
N ASN A 69 -5.70 -10.64 4.91
CA ASN A 69 -6.14 -10.46 6.29
C ASN A 69 -7.01 -9.20 6.45
N THR A 70 -7.43 -8.56 5.35
CA THR A 70 -8.17 -7.30 5.35
C THR A 70 -9.41 -7.33 6.26
N SER A 71 -10.15 -8.43 6.28
CA SER A 71 -11.34 -8.61 7.14
C SER A 71 -11.05 -8.61 8.63
N SER A 72 -9.81 -8.91 9.03
CA SER A 72 -9.35 -8.90 10.42
C SER A 72 -8.75 -7.55 10.84
N ARG A 73 -8.55 -6.62 9.90
CA ARG A 73 -8.00 -5.30 10.18
C ARG A 73 -9.07 -4.35 10.70
N PRO A 74 -8.71 -3.42 11.59
CA PRO A 74 -9.64 -2.39 12.05
C PRO A 74 -10.02 -1.47 10.89
N SER A 75 -11.24 -0.92 10.95
CA SER A 75 -11.73 0.06 9.99
C SER A 75 -11.76 1.45 10.63
N PRO A 76 -11.16 2.49 10.01
CA PRO A 76 -10.46 2.46 8.72
C PRO A 76 -9.06 1.82 8.82
N TYR A 77 -8.59 1.27 7.70
CA TYR A 77 -7.21 0.82 7.53
C TYR A 77 -6.61 1.49 6.29
N PHE A 78 -5.39 2.02 6.43
CA PHE A 78 -4.69 2.75 5.40
C PHE A 78 -3.46 1.96 4.95
N TYR A 79 -3.14 2.08 3.66
CA TYR A 79 -2.00 1.41 3.06
C TYR A 79 -1.08 2.41 2.39
N TYR A 80 0.22 2.15 2.47
CA TYR A 80 1.26 2.95 1.84
C TYR A 80 2.25 2.05 1.14
N VAL A 81 2.71 2.47 -0.03
CA VAL A 81 3.76 1.77 -0.77
C VAL A 81 4.91 2.73 -1.01
N THR A 82 6.11 2.32 -0.65
CA THR A 82 7.34 3.07 -0.94
C THR A 82 8.26 2.22 -1.80
N ALA A 83 9.08 2.87 -2.62
CA ALA A 83 10.22 2.18 -3.21
C ALA A 83 11.20 1.80 -2.11
N ALA A 84 11.75 0.60 -2.18
CA ALA A 84 12.88 0.20 -1.37
C ALA A 84 14.17 0.38 -2.19
N SER A 85 15.17 1.03 -1.59
CA SER A 85 16.53 0.97 -2.12
C SER A 85 17.09 -0.43 -1.88
N PRO A 86 17.95 -0.93 -2.79
CA PRO A 86 18.77 -2.11 -2.53
C PRO A 86 19.74 -1.90 -1.36
#